data_AF-A0A151KVB0-F1
#
_entry.id   AF-A0A151KVB0-F1
#
_cell.length_a   1.000
_cell.length_b   1.000
_cell.length_c   1.000
_cell.angle_alpha   90.00
_cell.angle_beta   90.00
_cell.angle_gamma   90.00
#
_symmetry.space_group_name_H-M   'P 1'
#
loop_
_entity.id
_entity.type
_entity.pdbx_description
1 polymer ?
#
loop_
_entity_poly.entity_id
_entity_poly.type
_entity_poly.pdbx_seq_one_letter_code
_entity_poly.pdbx_strand_id
1 'polypeptide(L)'
;MEWFIAIVSALVGAVVGALFSYLFTDRNNKQRANRVEAAFYNEFEYISDSLENWFNTLIIEYREPLKEQYSGLPFLDLSLIDALVIELASTEKVVTPEQRKLIVRLRPVIVSIAKNDENRNKYIESWMLNDHIMDNEEEREHFKRISYYTGLILADVVQAVFHLKKLSVEKERFTFSKHATWEDFAKACCSSSGISYDETVWKPMFCKLGLK
;
A
#
# COMPACT_ATOMS: atom_id res chain seq x y z
N MET A 1 19.03 65.57 -17.87
CA MET A 1 18.31 65.04 -16.70
C MET A 1 17.42 63.85 -17.06
N GLU A 2 16.65 63.92 -18.16
CA GLU A 2 15.71 62.86 -18.57
C GLU A 2 16.36 61.50 -18.83
N TRP A 3 17.52 61.46 -19.48
CA TRP A 3 18.25 60.21 -19.75
C TRP A 3 18.70 59.48 -18.47
N PHE A 4 19.06 60.23 -17.43
CA PHE A 4 19.45 59.67 -16.14
C PHE A 4 18.24 59.09 -15.39
N ILE A 5 17.10 59.78 -15.42
CA ILE A 5 15.84 59.29 -14.85
C ILE A 5 15.40 58.01 -15.57
N ALA A 6 15.51 57.97 -16.91
CA ALA A 6 15.17 56.79 -17.70
C ALA A 6 16.04 55.57 -17.36
N ILE A 7 17.36 55.76 -17.20
CA ILE A 7 18.29 54.70 -16.78
C ILE A 7 17.96 54.19 -15.38
N VAL A 8 17.76 55.10 -14.42
CA VAL A 8 17.41 54.72 -13.05
C VAL A 8 16.05 54.00 -13.00
N SER A 9 15.04 54.46 -13.75
CA SER A 9 13.74 53.77 -13.82
C SER A 9 13.83 52.40 -14.47
N ALA A 10 14.65 52.23 -15.52
CA ALA A 10 14.86 50.95 -16.17
C ALA A 10 15.57 49.97 -15.24
N LEU A 11 16.56 50.44 -14.48
CA LEU A 11 17.32 49.63 -13.53
C LEU A 11 16.46 49.19 -12.34
N VAL A 12 15.65 50.09 -11.79
CA VAL A 12 14.65 49.77 -10.76
C VAL A 12 13.61 48.78 -11.30
N GLY A 13 13.09 49.00 -12.51
CA GLY A 13 12.14 48.10 -13.16
C GLY A 13 12.70 46.69 -13.38
N ALA A 14 13.97 46.58 -13.80
CA ALA A 14 14.64 45.30 -13.97
C ALA A 14 14.85 44.56 -12.64
N VAL A 15 15.28 45.26 -11.59
CA VAL A 15 15.46 44.67 -10.25
C VAL A 15 14.12 44.21 -9.67
N VAL A 16 13.08 45.04 -9.75
CA VAL A 16 11.74 44.70 -9.27
C VAL A 16 11.17 43.53 -10.09
N GLY A 17 11.30 43.55 -11.42
CA GLY A 17 10.87 42.45 -12.28
C GLY A 17 11.59 41.13 -11.98
N ALA A 18 12.91 41.17 -11.72
CA ALA A 18 13.68 40.01 -11.33
C ALA A 18 13.24 39.46 -9.96
N LEU A 19 12.98 40.33 -8.97
CA LEU A 19 12.46 39.94 -7.67
C LEU A 19 11.07 39.28 -7.77
N PHE A 20 10.14 39.89 -8.52
CA PHE A 20 8.82 39.29 -8.75
C PHE A 20 8.90 37.94 -9.47
N SER A 21 9.78 37.83 -10.48
CA SER A 21 10.00 36.58 -11.21
C SER A 21 10.55 35.48 -10.30
N TYR A 22 11.52 35.82 -9.44
CA TYR A 22 12.07 34.91 -8.44
C TYR A 22 10.99 34.44 -7.46
N LEU A 23 10.24 35.36 -6.87
CA LEU A 23 9.17 35.05 -5.91
C LEU A 23 8.07 34.18 -6.53
N PHE A 24 7.69 34.46 -7.77
CA PHE A 24 6.71 33.66 -8.50
C PHE A 24 7.23 32.25 -8.79
N THR A 25 8.49 32.14 -9.20
CA THR A 25 9.14 30.84 -9.48
C THR A 25 9.29 30.01 -8.20
N ASP A 26 9.76 30.60 -7.10
CA ASP A 26 9.86 29.95 -5.80
C ASP A 26 8.50 29.45 -5.32
N ARG A 27 7.46 30.28 -5.42
CA ARG A 27 6.10 29.90 -5.05
C ARG A 27 5.56 28.74 -5.90
N ASN A 28 5.78 28.76 -7.21
CA ASN A 28 5.35 27.68 -8.09
C ASN A 28 6.10 26.38 -7.81
N ASN A 29 7.40 26.45 -7.52
CA ASN A 29 8.21 25.29 -7.17
C ASN A 29 7.71 24.65 -5.85
N LYS A 30 7.41 25.46 -4.83
CA LYS A 30 6.83 24.99 -3.58
C LYS A 30 5.46 24.36 -3.77
N GLN A 31 4.60 24.98 -4.57
CA GLN A 31 3.29 24.40 -4.89
C GLN A 31 3.41 23.07 -5.63
N ARG A 32 4.36 22.96 -6.57
CA ARG A 32 4.64 21.70 -7.27
C ARG A 32 5.11 20.63 -6.29
N ALA A 33 6.09 20.94 -5.44
CA ALA A 33 6.60 20.00 -4.43
C ALA A 33 5.48 19.47 -3.53
N ASN A 34 4.59 20.35 -3.05
CA ASN A 34 3.43 19.95 -2.23
C ASN A 34 2.44 19.05 -2.98
N ARG A 35 2.23 19.27 -4.29
CA ARG A 35 1.34 18.41 -5.10
C ARG A 35 1.94 17.03 -5.32
N VAL A 36 3.24 16.96 -5.61
CA VAL A 36 3.95 15.69 -5.78
C VAL A 36 3.98 14.92 -4.45
N GLU A 37 4.20 15.61 -3.34
CA GLU A 37 4.13 15.00 -2.00
C GLU A 37 2.72 14.47 -1.68
N ALA A 38 1.67 15.24 -1.99
CA ALA A 38 0.31 14.77 -1.82
C ALA A 38 0.03 13.54 -2.68
N ALA A 39 0.43 13.55 -3.96
CA ALA A 39 0.32 12.38 -4.84
C ALA A 39 1.06 11.17 -4.26
N PHE A 40 2.29 11.37 -3.76
CA PHE A 40 3.08 10.31 -3.13
C PHE A 40 2.33 9.61 -2.00
N TYR A 41 1.73 10.36 -1.07
CA TYR A 41 0.95 9.74 0.02
C TYR A 41 -0.38 9.14 -0.46
N ASN A 42 -1.05 9.78 -1.42
CA ASN A 42 -2.30 9.27 -1.98
C ASN A 42 -2.12 7.91 -2.66
N GLU A 43 -0.96 7.62 -3.26
CA GLU A 43 -0.69 6.31 -3.83
C GLU A 43 -0.59 5.21 -2.77
N PHE A 44 0.03 5.47 -1.61
CA PHE A 44 0.04 4.49 -0.52
C PHE A 44 -1.35 4.29 0.09
N GLU A 45 -2.15 5.36 0.16
CA GLU A 45 -3.55 5.29 0.60
C GLU A 45 -4.38 4.46 -0.38
N TYR A 46 -4.24 4.69 -1.69
CA TYR A 46 -4.91 3.90 -2.73
C TYR A 46 -4.57 2.41 -2.65
N ILE A 47 -3.29 2.06 -2.48
CA ILE A 47 -2.87 0.66 -2.32
C ILE A 47 -3.45 0.07 -1.03
N SER A 48 -3.40 0.82 0.07
CA SER A 48 -3.97 0.40 1.35
C SER A 48 -5.45 0.10 1.22
N ASP A 49 -6.23 1.02 0.64
CA ASP A 49 -7.68 0.89 0.49
C ASP A 49 -8.04 -0.27 -0.44
N SER A 50 -7.27 -0.48 -1.51
CA SER A 50 -7.46 -1.62 -2.43
C SER A 50 -7.24 -2.95 -1.70
N LEU A 51 -6.19 -3.05 -0.89
CA LEU A 51 -5.89 -4.23 -0.09
C LEU A 51 -6.91 -4.45 1.04
N GLU A 52 -7.38 -3.37 1.68
CA GLU A 52 -8.37 -3.44 2.75
C GLU A 52 -9.74 -3.88 2.25
N ASN A 53 -10.17 -3.39 1.08
CA ASN A 53 -11.42 -3.85 0.47
C ASN A 53 -11.36 -5.35 0.16
N TRP A 54 -10.21 -5.83 -0.32
CA TRP A 54 -9.99 -7.25 -0.60
C TRP A 54 -9.83 -8.11 0.67
N PHE A 55 -9.27 -7.55 1.74
CA PHE A 55 -9.12 -8.21 3.04
C PHE A 55 -10.45 -8.74 3.59
N ASN A 56 -11.53 -7.99 3.43
CA ASN A 56 -12.86 -8.40 3.89
C ASN A 56 -13.33 -9.70 3.23
N THR A 57 -13.13 -9.83 1.91
CA THR A 57 -13.47 -11.05 1.18
C THR A 57 -12.54 -12.21 1.53
N LEU A 58 -11.24 -11.93 1.69
CA LEU A 58 -10.25 -12.94 2.07
C LEU A 58 -10.52 -13.60 3.42
N ILE A 59 -11.01 -12.86 4.43
CA ILE A 59 -11.39 -13.46 5.72
C ILE A 59 -12.48 -14.51 5.52
N ILE A 60 -13.47 -14.21 4.69
CA ILE A 60 -14.59 -15.10 4.42
C ILE A 60 -14.08 -16.34 3.67
N GLU A 61 -13.25 -16.15 2.64
CA GLU A 61 -12.63 -17.25 1.87
C GLU A 61 -11.69 -18.11 2.72
N TYR A 62 -11.10 -17.56 3.78
CA TYR A 62 -10.30 -18.36 4.71
C TYR A 62 -11.17 -19.23 5.61
N ARG A 63 -12.31 -18.68 6.08
CA ARG A 63 -13.27 -19.39 6.94
C ARG A 63 -14.04 -20.46 6.17
N GLU A 64 -14.37 -20.16 4.92
CA GLU A 64 -15.09 -21.03 4.00
C GLU A 64 -14.22 -21.22 2.75
N PRO A 65 -13.25 -22.14 2.75
CA PRO A 65 -12.31 -22.33 1.64
C PRO A 65 -12.91 -22.93 0.37
N LEU A 66 -14.06 -23.61 0.45
CA LEU A 66 -14.75 -24.25 -0.67
C LEU A 66 -16.04 -23.49 -0.95
N LYS A 67 -15.97 -22.46 -1.80
CA LYS A 67 -17.11 -21.59 -2.16
C LYS A 67 -17.39 -21.68 -3.64
N GLU A 68 -18.53 -21.09 -4.02
CA GLU A 68 -18.93 -20.92 -5.41
C GLU A 68 -18.25 -19.72 -6.09
N GLN A 69 -17.73 -18.76 -5.31
CA GLN A 69 -17.13 -17.54 -5.82
C GLN A 69 -15.93 -17.10 -4.98
N TYR A 70 -14.92 -16.56 -5.65
CA TYR A 70 -13.69 -16.05 -5.03
C TYR A 70 -13.34 -14.68 -5.59
N SER A 71 -12.73 -13.87 -4.74
CA SER A 71 -12.16 -12.58 -5.09
C SER A 71 -10.81 -12.75 -5.80
N GLY A 72 -10.63 -11.99 -6.88
CA GLY A 72 -9.35 -11.91 -7.59
C GLY A 72 -8.39 -10.94 -6.91
N LEU A 73 -7.10 -11.16 -7.14
CA LEU A 73 -6.03 -10.25 -6.74
C LEU A 73 -6.29 -8.82 -7.27
N PRO A 74 -6.36 -7.78 -6.41
CA PRO A 74 -6.39 -6.39 -6.88
C PRO A 74 -5.11 -6.05 -7.63
N PHE A 75 -5.19 -5.10 -8.56
CA PHE A 75 -4.00 -4.62 -9.26
C PHE A 75 -3.09 -3.87 -8.27
N LEU A 76 -1.87 -4.37 -8.08
CA LEU A 76 -0.86 -3.81 -7.18
C LEU A 76 0.38 -3.45 -7.98
N ASP A 77 0.60 -2.15 -8.20
CA ASP A 77 1.78 -1.63 -8.90
C ASP A 77 2.45 -0.53 -8.08
N LEU A 78 3.79 -0.57 -8.05
CA LEU A 78 4.62 0.41 -7.36
C LEU A 78 5.33 1.37 -8.34
N SER A 79 5.12 1.22 -9.65
CA SER A 79 5.78 2.04 -10.67
C SER A 79 5.53 3.53 -10.50
N LEU A 80 4.31 3.91 -10.10
CA LEU A 80 3.94 5.30 -9.86
C LEU A 80 4.64 5.86 -8.60
N ILE A 81 4.76 5.04 -7.55
CA ILE A 81 5.52 5.41 -6.35
C ILE A 81 7.00 5.63 -6.72
N ASP A 82 7.58 4.76 -7.55
CA ASP A 82 8.96 4.92 -8.01
C ASP A 82 9.15 6.22 -8.83
N ALA A 83 8.21 6.55 -9.70
CA ALA A 83 8.22 7.81 -10.44
C ALA A 83 8.11 9.03 -9.51
N LEU A 84 7.22 8.98 -8.51
CA LEU A 84 7.01 10.05 -7.53
C LEU A 84 8.23 10.24 -6.63
N VAL A 85 8.95 9.17 -6.27
CA VAL A 85 10.21 9.26 -5.53
C VAL A 85 11.27 10.01 -6.34
N ILE A 86 11.39 9.73 -7.63
CA ILE A 86 12.33 10.43 -8.52
C ILE A 86 11.94 11.90 -8.64
N GLU A 87 10.64 12.21 -8.79
CA GLU A 87 10.18 13.59 -8.90
C GLU A 87 10.41 14.35 -7.58
N LEU A 88 10.11 13.76 -6.42
CA LEU A 88 10.38 14.35 -5.11
C LEU A 88 11.86 14.65 -4.88
N ALA A 89 12.76 13.79 -5.37
CA ALA A 89 14.21 14.01 -5.27
C ALA A 89 14.69 15.29 -5.96
N SER A 90 13.91 15.85 -6.89
CA SER A 90 14.18 17.14 -7.53
C SER A 90 13.66 18.37 -6.77
N THR A 91 13.03 18.15 -5.60
CA THR A 91 12.38 19.20 -4.79
C THR A 91 13.04 19.36 -3.42
N GLU A 92 12.55 20.31 -2.62
CA GLU A 92 12.94 20.47 -1.21
C GLU A 92 12.39 19.38 -0.28
N LYS A 93 11.46 18.55 -0.76
CA LYS A 93 10.83 17.45 -0.01
C LYS A 93 11.65 16.18 -0.14
N VAL A 94 11.91 15.50 0.97
CA VAL A 94 12.81 14.33 1.02
C VAL A 94 12.07 13.09 1.50
N VAL A 95 12.17 12.01 0.72
CA VAL A 95 11.70 10.69 1.14
C VAL A 95 12.62 10.15 2.22
N THR A 96 12.09 9.90 3.41
CA THR A 96 12.88 9.52 4.57
C THR A 96 13.47 8.10 4.41
N PRO A 97 14.54 7.75 5.16
CA PRO A 97 15.09 6.39 5.15
C PRO A 97 14.04 5.30 5.49
N GLU A 98 13.15 5.56 6.45
CA GLU A 98 12.11 4.58 6.83
C GLU A 98 11.03 4.44 5.74
N GLN A 99 10.66 5.53 5.06
CA GLN A 99 9.77 5.47 3.89
C GLN A 99 10.39 4.66 2.75
N ARG A 100 11.68 4.90 2.43
CA ARG A 100 12.41 4.10 1.41
C ARG A 100 12.47 2.62 1.79
N LYS A 101 12.70 2.32 3.07
CA LYS A 101 12.69 0.96 3.59
C LYS A 101 11.32 0.29 3.45
N LEU A 102 10.23 1.03 3.64
CA LEU A 102 8.88 0.52 3.37
C LEU A 102 8.70 0.19 1.89
N ILE A 103 9.04 1.11 0.98
CA ILE A 103 8.93 0.89 -0.48
C ILE A 103 9.70 -0.38 -0.90
N VAL A 104 10.93 -0.53 -0.43
CA VAL A 104 11.75 -1.72 -0.73
C VAL A 104 11.14 -2.99 -0.17
N ARG A 105 10.52 -2.94 1.01
CA ARG A 105 9.86 -4.09 1.66
C ARG A 105 8.50 -4.44 1.06
N LEU A 106 7.79 -3.49 0.46
CA LEU A 106 6.51 -3.74 -0.20
C LEU A 106 6.67 -4.61 -1.46
N ARG A 107 7.76 -4.43 -2.22
CA ARG A 107 8.02 -5.25 -3.43
C ARG A 107 7.95 -6.76 -3.19
N PRO A 108 8.73 -7.35 -2.26
CA PRO A 108 8.65 -8.79 -2.00
C PRO A 108 7.29 -9.21 -1.41
N VAL A 109 6.60 -8.34 -0.68
CA VAL A 109 5.24 -8.61 -0.17
C VAL A 109 4.25 -8.74 -1.34
N ILE A 110 4.25 -7.81 -2.29
CA ILE A 110 3.39 -7.89 -3.48
C ILE A 110 3.68 -9.15 -4.30
N VAL A 111 4.96 -9.49 -4.49
CA VAL A 111 5.37 -10.72 -5.19
C VAL A 111 4.89 -11.96 -4.43
N SER A 112 4.99 -11.97 -3.10
CA SER A 112 4.48 -13.06 -2.25
C SER A 112 2.97 -13.22 -2.40
N ILE A 113 2.21 -12.12 -2.30
CA ILE A 113 0.76 -12.10 -2.50
C ILE A 113 0.40 -12.69 -3.87
N ALA A 114 1.02 -12.19 -4.95
CA ALA A 114 0.71 -12.66 -6.30
C ALA A 114 1.03 -14.15 -6.48
N LYS A 115 2.16 -14.61 -5.95
CA LYS A 115 2.55 -16.03 -6.01
C LYS A 115 1.61 -16.92 -5.20
N ASN A 116 1.20 -16.47 -4.01
CA ASN A 116 0.28 -17.23 -3.17
C ASN A 116 -1.13 -17.26 -3.78
N ASP A 117 -1.57 -16.18 -4.42
CA ASP A 117 -2.82 -16.13 -5.18
C ASP A 117 -2.78 -17.10 -6.37
N GLU A 118 -1.70 -17.10 -7.16
CA GLU A 118 -1.54 -18.05 -8.27
C GLU A 118 -1.60 -19.51 -7.79
N ASN A 119 -0.95 -19.81 -6.66
CA ASN A 119 -0.98 -21.16 -6.09
C ASN A 119 -2.35 -21.53 -5.53
N ARG A 120 -3.05 -20.57 -4.92
CA ARG A 120 -4.43 -20.73 -4.46
C ARG A 120 -5.37 -21.02 -5.64
N ASN A 121 -5.23 -20.27 -6.73
CA ASN A 121 -6.09 -20.35 -7.90
C ASN A 121 -6.02 -21.72 -8.59
N LYS A 122 -4.87 -22.41 -8.56
CA LYS A 122 -4.76 -23.80 -9.06
C LYS A 122 -5.76 -24.75 -8.41
N TYR A 123 -5.99 -24.61 -7.10
CA TYR A 123 -6.97 -25.43 -6.38
C TYR A 123 -8.40 -24.92 -6.56
N ILE A 124 -8.59 -23.60 -6.64
CA ILE A 124 -9.92 -23.01 -6.93
C ILE A 124 -10.40 -23.44 -8.31
N GLU A 125 -9.56 -23.36 -9.34
CA GLU A 125 -9.92 -23.75 -10.71
C GLU A 125 -10.30 -25.23 -10.78
N SER A 126 -9.52 -26.10 -10.13
CA SER A 126 -9.85 -27.53 -9.99
C SER A 126 -11.19 -27.75 -9.31
N TRP A 127 -11.46 -27.04 -8.21
CA TRP A 127 -12.74 -27.08 -7.49
C TRP A 127 -13.93 -26.63 -8.37
N MET A 128 -13.75 -25.55 -9.14
CA MET A 128 -14.77 -25.00 -10.04
C MET A 128 -15.04 -25.91 -11.24
N LEU A 129 -14.00 -26.49 -11.84
CA LEU A 129 -14.12 -27.34 -13.03
C LEU A 129 -14.84 -28.67 -12.76
N ASN A 130 -14.85 -29.13 -11.52
CA ASN A 130 -15.52 -30.37 -11.11
C ASN A 130 -16.97 -30.13 -10.63
N ASP A 131 -17.59 -28.99 -10.98
CA ASP A 131 -18.94 -28.60 -10.56
C ASP A 131 -19.16 -28.71 -9.03
N HIS A 132 -18.11 -28.46 -8.24
CA HIS A 132 -18.13 -28.59 -6.78
C HIS A 132 -18.37 -30.01 -6.25
N ILE A 133 -18.09 -31.04 -7.06
CA ILE A 133 -18.26 -32.45 -6.70
C ILE A 133 -16.89 -33.13 -6.76
N MET A 134 -16.37 -33.50 -5.59
CA MET A 134 -15.11 -34.24 -5.43
C MET A 134 -15.32 -35.41 -4.47
N ASP A 135 -14.37 -36.35 -4.45
CA ASP A 135 -14.34 -37.32 -3.36
C ASP A 135 -13.90 -36.66 -2.03
N ASN A 136 -14.16 -37.35 -0.91
CA ASN A 136 -13.90 -36.82 0.42
C ASN A 136 -12.41 -36.52 0.71
N GLU A 137 -11.47 -37.19 0.04
CA GLU A 137 -10.04 -37.00 0.25
C GLU A 137 -9.55 -35.79 -0.53
N GLU A 138 -9.95 -35.69 -1.80
CA GLU A 138 -9.69 -34.55 -2.67
C GLU A 138 -10.29 -33.26 -2.11
N GLU A 139 -11.55 -33.29 -1.69
CA GLU A 139 -12.24 -32.15 -1.09
C GLU A 139 -11.47 -31.63 0.14
N ARG A 140 -11.05 -32.55 1.02
CA ARG A 140 -10.28 -32.22 2.22
C ARG A 140 -8.92 -31.60 1.88
N GLU A 141 -8.24 -32.07 0.85
CA GLU A 141 -6.96 -31.50 0.41
C GLU A 141 -7.14 -30.10 -0.18
N HIS A 142 -8.13 -29.90 -1.05
CA HIS A 142 -8.46 -28.59 -1.61
C HIS A 142 -8.80 -27.58 -0.51
N PHE A 143 -9.65 -27.99 0.44
CA PHE A 143 -9.98 -27.17 1.62
C PHE A 143 -8.71 -26.70 2.35
N LYS A 144 -7.79 -27.63 2.64
CA LYS A 144 -6.55 -27.33 3.37
C LYS A 144 -5.64 -26.40 2.59
N ARG A 145 -5.51 -26.61 1.28
CA ARG A 145 -4.61 -25.85 0.39
C ARG A 145 -5.13 -24.44 0.15
N ILE A 146 -6.41 -24.29 -0.17
CA ILE A 146 -7.04 -22.97 -0.34
C ILE A 146 -6.94 -22.20 0.98
N SER A 147 -7.33 -22.81 2.11
CA SER A 147 -7.17 -22.18 3.44
C SER A 147 -5.73 -21.76 3.72
N TYR A 148 -4.75 -22.61 3.41
CA TYR A 148 -3.34 -22.30 3.65
C TYR A 148 -2.84 -21.10 2.85
N TYR A 149 -3.09 -21.06 1.53
CA TYR A 149 -2.66 -19.94 0.70
C TYR A 149 -3.44 -18.66 1.00
N THR A 150 -4.76 -18.74 1.25
CA THR A 150 -5.52 -17.57 1.71
C THR A 150 -4.99 -17.04 3.04
N GLY A 151 -4.56 -17.91 3.96
CA GLY A 151 -3.92 -17.49 5.21
C GLY A 151 -2.59 -16.77 5.00
N LEU A 152 -1.75 -17.24 4.07
CA LEU A 152 -0.50 -16.56 3.70
C LEU A 152 -0.77 -15.17 3.10
N ILE A 153 -1.76 -15.07 2.19
CA ILE A 153 -2.19 -13.79 1.62
C ILE A 153 -2.69 -12.86 2.73
N LEU A 154 -3.56 -13.35 3.64
CA LEU A 154 -4.07 -12.55 4.76
C LEU A 154 -2.95 -12.00 5.62
N ALA A 155 -1.92 -12.79 5.93
CA ALA A 155 -0.75 -12.31 6.68
C ALA A 155 -0.06 -11.15 5.95
N ASP A 156 0.31 -11.34 4.67
CA ASP A 156 0.94 -10.30 3.86
C ASP A 156 0.09 -9.03 3.77
N VAL A 157 -1.23 -9.18 3.59
CA VAL A 157 -2.19 -8.08 3.49
C VAL A 157 -2.29 -7.29 4.79
N VAL A 158 -2.45 -7.93 5.95
CA VAL A 158 -2.59 -7.19 7.23
C VAL A 158 -1.32 -6.40 7.57
N GLN A 159 -0.14 -6.94 7.26
CA GLN A 159 1.12 -6.23 7.46
C GLN A 159 1.23 -5.04 6.51
N ALA A 160 0.89 -5.23 5.23
CA ALA A 160 0.93 -4.16 4.24
C ALA A 160 -0.03 -3.03 4.62
N VAL A 161 -1.31 -3.33 4.85
CA VAL A 161 -2.34 -2.35 5.23
C VAL A 161 -1.92 -1.60 6.50
N PHE A 162 -1.44 -2.30 7.53
CA PHE A 162 -0.98 -1.65 8.77
C PHE A 162 0.10 -0.59 8.51
N HIS A 163 1.15 -0.94 7.77
CA HIS A 163 2.25 -0.02 7.52
C HIS A 163 1.90 1.10 6.53
N LEU A 164 1.08 0.81 5.52
CA LEU A 164 0.61 1.79 4.55
C LEU A 164 -0.28 2.84 5.23
N LYS A 165 -1.28 2.42 6.01
CA LYS A 165 -2.12 3.35 6.79
C LYS A 165 -1.31 4.17 7.77
N LYS A 166 -0.35 3.53 8.45
CA LYS A 166 0.56 4.23 9.36
C LYS A 166 1.36 5.31 8.62
N LEU A 167 1.85 5.02 7.41
CA LEU A 167 2.53 6.01 6.57
C LEU A 167 1.61 7.16 6.18
N SER A 168 0.37 6.91 5.76
CA SER A 168 -0.57 7.96 5.38
C SER A 168 -0.89 8.92 6.53
N VAL A 169 -0.90 8.42 7.77
CA VAL A 169 -1.11 9.22 8.99
C VAL A 169 0.16 9.95 9.43
N GLU A 170 1.29 9.25 9.54
CA GLU A 170 2.52 9.82 10.10
C GLU A 170 3.35 10.63 9.09
N LYS A 171 3.18 10.36 7.80
CA LYS A 171 3.83 11.04 6.67
C LYS A 171 5.36 11.12 6.86
N GLU A 172 5.92 12.32 6.90
CA GLU A 172 7.36 12.57 7.09
C GLU A 172 7.88 12.00 8.42
N ARG A 173 7.01 11.78 9.42
CA ARG A 173 7.36 11.23 10.73
C ARG A 173 7.28 9.71 10.80
N PHE A 174 6.97 9.04 9.69
CA PHE A 174 6.78 7.59 9.64
C PHE A 174 7.97 6.83 10.21
N THR A 175 7.67 5.88 11.10
CA THR A 175 8.65 4.92 11.61
C THR A 175 8.06 3.52 11.71
N PHE A 176 8.88 2.48 11.54
CA PHE A 176 8.42 1.11 11.82
C PHE A 176 8.19 0.89 13.30
N SER A 177 7.07 0.23 13.63
CA SER A 177 6.77 -0.21 14.99
C SER A 177 7.73 -1.34 15.40
N LYS A 178 8.60 -1.10 16.38
CA LYS A 178 9.67 -2.04 16.78
C LYS A 178 9.17 -3.33 17.45
N HIS A 179 7.95 -3.32 18.00
CA HIS A 179 7.38 -4.41 18.79
C HIS A 179 6.00 -4.85 18.31
N ALA A 180 5.59 -4.43 17.11
CA ALA A 180 4.31 -4.86 16.57
C ALA A 180 4.38 -6.33 16.14
N THR A 181 3.41 -7.11 16.61
CA THR A 181 3.22 -8.52 16.29
C THR A 181 2.25 -8.70 15.12
N TRP A 182 2.16 -9.92 14.60
CA TRP A 182 1.13 -10.27 13.61
C TRP A 182 -0.30 -10.07 14.12
N GLU A 183 -0.50 -10.31 15.41
CA GLU A 183 -1.78 -10.05 16.07
C GLU A 183 -2.09 -8.56 16.12
N ASP A 184 -1.11 -7.68 16.34
CA ASP A 184 -1.32 -6.23 16.29
C ASP A 184 -1.70 -5.76 14.89
N PHE A 185 -1.06 -6.32 13.85
CA PHE A 185 -1.39 -6.01 12.45
C PHE A 185 -2.84 -6.42 12.12
N ALA A 186 -3.24 -7.64 12.48
CA ALA A 186 -4.59 -8.11 12.23
C ALA A 186 -5.64 -7.33 13.01
N LYS A 187 -5.40 -7.01 14.29
CA LYS A 187 -6.31 -6.18 15.10
C LYS A 187 -6.52 -4.81 14.47
N ALA A 188 -5.44 -4.17 14.05
CA ALA A 188 -5.50 -2.86 13.40
C ALA A 188 -6.27 -2.91 12.08
N CYS A 189 -6.02 -3.92 11.24
CA CYS A 189 -6.71 -4.11 9.97
C CYS A 189 -8.20 -4.42 10.18
N CYS A 190 -8.55 -5.36 11.06
CA CYS A 190 -9.94 -5.63 11.44
C CYS A 190 -10.66 -4.36 11.91
N SER A 191 -10.03 -3.60 12.82
CA SER A 191 -10.61 -2.35 13.32
C SER A 191 -10.82 -1.32 12.23
N SER A 192 -9.89 -1.18 11.27
CA SER A 192 -10.01 -0.18 10.21
C SER A 192 -11.06 -0.58 9.16
N SER A 193 -11.28 -1.88 8.95
CA SER A 193 -12.28 -2.40 8.02
C SER A 193 -13.68 -2.56 8.65
N GLY A 194 -13.86 -2.17 9.91
CA GLY A 194 -15.14 -2.30 10.62
C GLY A 194 -15.52 -3.74 10.98
N ILE A 195 -14.54 -4.65 11.06
CA ILE A 195 -14.73 -6.06 11.40
C ILE A 195 -14.23 -6.33 12.82
N SER A 196 -14.98 -7.14 13.58
CA SER A 196 -14.52 -7.60 14.89
C SER A 196 -13.37 -8.59 14.76
N TYR A 197 -12.28 -8.35 15.50
CA TYR A 197 -11.17 -9.30 15.59
C TYR A 197 -11.62 -10.59 16.27
N ASP A 198 -11.43 -11.73 15.59
CA ASP A 198 -11.85 -13.05 16.06
C ASP A 198 -10.63 -13.93 16.35
N GLU A 199 -10.33 -14.10 17.63
CA GLU A 199 -9.18 -14.89 18.08
C GLU A 199 -9.23 -16.34 17.60
N THR A 200 -10.43 -16.90 17.40
CA THR A 200 -10.62 -18.30 16.99
C THR A 200 -10.22 -18.54 15.54
N VAL A 201 -10.12 -17.46 14.74
CA VAL A 201 -9.64 -17.51 13.36
C VAL A 201 -8.15 -17.16 13.28
N TRP A 202 -7.77 -16.03 13.89
CA TRP A 202 -6.43 -15.47 13.74
C TRP A 202 -5.34 -16.28 14.44
N LYS A 203 -5.54 -16.69 15.70
CA LYS A 203 -4.51 -17.42 16.46
C LYS A 203 -4.16 -18.78 15.82
N PRO A 204 -5.15 -19.63 15.42
CA PRO A 204 -4.83 -20.88 14.75
C PRO A 204 -4.18 -20.66 13.38
N MET A 205 -4.60 -19.64 12.64
CA MET A 205 -3.99 -19.29 11.35
C MET A 205 -2.51 -18.95 11.51
N PHE A 206 -2.17 -18.00 12.40
CA PHE A 206 -0.78 -17.62 12.63
C PHE A 206 0.07 -18.80 13.11
N CYS A 207 -0.45 -19.62 14.02
CA CYS A 207 0.22 -20.83 14.48
C CYS A 207 0.52 -21.80 13.32
N LYS A 208 -0.46 -22.05 12.43
CA LYS A 208 -0.30 -22.92 11.25
C LYS A 208 0.75 -22.38 10.27
N LEU A 209 0.87 -21.05 10.18
CA LEU A 209 1.84 -20.37 9.31
C LEU A 209 3.23 -20.20 9.96
N GLY A 210 3.40 -20.60 11.22
CA GLY A 210 4.65 -20.39 11.96
C GLY A 210 4.91 -18.92 12.32
N LEU A 211 3.88 -18.09 12.29
CA LEU A 211 3.91 -16.68 12.68
C LEU A 211 3.56 -16.61 14.17
N LYS A 212 4.49 -16.14 15.00
CA LYS A 212 4.30 -15.94 16.45
C LYS A 212 4.17 -14.45 16.77
#